data_AF-A0A3G7U7V2-F1
#
_entry.id   AF-A0A3G7U7V2-F1
#
_cell.length_a   1.000
_cell.length_b   1.000
_cell.length_c   1.000
_cell.angle_alpha   90.00
_cell.angle_beta   90.00
_cell.angle_gamma   90.00
#
_symmetry.space_group_name_H-M   'P 1'
#
loop_
_entity.id
_entity.type
_entity.pdbx_description
1 polymer ?
#
loop_
_entity_poly.entity_id
_entity_poly.type
_entity_poly.pdbx_seq_one_letter_code
_entity_poly.pdbx_strand_id
1 'polypeptide(L)'
;MSTTMLLALAVATHPTCSVPIQLQDMNMINSVDAHYRPDNPHAGNLLHITFGADRYQLRVLNSDVQAEGEYQYRRLARNVGQWEAREAYQGQTSVYRVTLVCLSDTTGTFVYSQSQGAVAPQVRQNTGRYTLRPTGEAPHSPSADVRATPGAPMMPRGDGCEGSAGTHASPTCRLSTLPGTGVAVTRSTAPEIATDPPIKPRPPHDLLFAWR
;
A
#
# COMPACT_ATOMS: atom_id res chain seq x y z
N MET A 1 1.75 -34.44 51.17
CA MET A 1 2.23 -34.13 49.81
C MET A 1 1.00 -33.83 48.97
N SER A 2 0.70 -32.57 48.69
CA SER A 2 -0.44 -32.18 47.85
C SER A 2 0.07 -31.77 46.48
N THR A 3 -0.29 -32.56 45.47
CA THR A 3 0.01 -32.30 44.06
C THR A 3 -1.09 -31.41 43.49
N THR A 4 -0.82 -30.12 43.35
CA THR A 4 -1.72 -29.19 42.66
C THR A 4 -1.57 -29.38 41.16
N MET A 5 -2.56 -30.01 40.53
CA MET A 5 -2.61 -30.18 39.08
C MET A 5 -3.13 -28.87 38.47
N LEU A 6 -2.25 -28.11 37.79
CA LEU A 6 -2.65 -26.95 37.00
C LEU A 6 -3.31 -27.42 35.71
N LEU A 7 -4.61 -27.20 35.58
CA LEU A 7 -5.36 -27.38 34.35
C LEU A 7 -5.18 -26.12 33.49
N ALA A 8 -4.32 -26.16 32.48
CA ALA A 8 -4.18 -25.08 31.52
C ALA A 8 -5.36 -25.14 30.52
N LEU A 9 -6.34 -24.24 30.68
CA LEU A 9 -7.37 -24.03 29.65
C LEU A 9 -6.73 -23.36 28.43
N ALA A 10 -6.62 -24.11 27.34
CA ALA A 10 -6.29 -23.55 26.03
C ALA A 10 -7.48 -22.72 25.55
N VAL A 11 -7.42 -21.40 25.70
CA VAL A 11 -8.40 -20.48 25.11
C VAL A 11 -8.11 -20.41 23.61
N ALA A 12 -8.95 -21.04 22.80
CA ALA A 12 -8.89 -20.89 21.35
C ALA A 12 -9.22 -19.42 21.01
N THR A 13 -8.22 -18.65 20.61
CA THR A 13 -8.42 -17.29 20.12
C THR A 13 -9.06 -17.38 18.73
N HIS A 14 -10.38 -17.19 18.66
CA HIS A 14 -11.04 -17.07 17.38
C HIS A 14 -10.59 -15.79 16.69
N PRO A 15 -10.29 -15.84 15.39
CA PRO A 15 -9.98 -14.64 14.62
C PRO A 15 -11.20 -13.70 14.67
N THR A 16 -10.96 -12.49 15.17
CA THR A 16 -12.00 -11.49 15.41
C THR A 16 -12.52 -10.87 14.11
N CYS A 17 -11.80 -11.03 13.00
CA CYS A 17 -12.20 -10.55 11.67
C CYS A 17 -12.91 -11.61 10.83
N SER A 18 -13.70 -11.14 9.86
CA SER A 18 -14.31 -11.97 8.83
C SER A 18 -13.92 -11.49 7.45
N VAL A 19 -13.62 -12.42 6.54
CA VAL A 19 -13.69 -12.12 5.11
C VAL A 19 -15.18 -12.09 4.67
N PRO A 20 -15.51 -11.37 3.58
CA PRO A 20 -16.86 -11.37 3.02
C PRO A 20 -17.36 -12.77 2.66
N ILE A 21 -18.68 -12.94 2.56
CA ILE A 21 -19.28 -14.18 2.04
C ILE A 21 -19.19 -14.27 0.51
N GLN A 22 -19.08 -13.13 -0.16
CA GLN A 22 -18.95 -12.97 -1.60
C GLN A 22 -18.07 -11.76 -1.90
N LEU A 23 -17.43 -11.76 -3.07
CA LEU A 23 -16.64 -10.61 -3.54
C LEU A 23 -17.42 -9.70 -4.49
N GLN A 24 -18.59 -10.09 -4.95
CA GLN A 24 -19.44 -9.24 -5.80
C GLN A 24 -19.65 -7.87 -5.16
N ASP A 25 -19.52 -6.82 -5.98
CA ASP A 25 -19.66 -5.42 -5.61
C ASP A 25 -18.61 -4.97 -4.58
N MET A 26 -17.41 -5.57 -4.64
CA MET A 26 -16.25 -5.16 -3.87
C MET A 26 -15.12 -4.65 -4.76
N ASN A 27 -14.42 -3.64 -4.26
CA ASN A 27 -13.12 -3.19 -4.73
C ASN A 27 -12.02 -3.73 -3.80
N MET A 28 -10.96 -4.26 -4.39
CA MET A 28 -9.78 -4.73 -3.68
C MET A 28 -8.53 -3.97 -4.15
N ILE A 29 -7.76 -3.45 -3.20
CA ILE A 29 -6.41 -2.93 -3.45
C ILE A 29 -5.41 -3.94 -2.92
N ASN A 30 -4.57 -4.47 -3.81
CA ASN A 30 -3.47 -5.37 -3.46
C ASN A 30 -2.14 -4.64 -3.55
N SER A 31 -1.32 -4.79 -2.52
CA SER A 31 0.11 -4.47 -2.57
C SER A 31 0.90 -5.76 -2.57
N VAL A 32 1.70 -5.98 -3.61
CA VAL A 32 2.50 -7.22 -3.77
C VAL A 32 3.82 -7.08 -3.02
N ASP A 33 4.10 -8.01 -2.11
CA ASP A 33 5.32 -7.99 -1.32
C ASP A 33 6.54 -8.44 -2.15
N ALA A 34 7.70 -7.86 -1.83
CA ALA A 34 9.00 -8.33 -2.32
C ALA A 34 9.56 -9.53 -1.52
N HIS A 35 8.97 -9.82 -0.35
CA HIS A 35 9.64 -10.60 0.71
C HIS A 35 9.89 -12.06 0.35
N TYR A 36 8.98 -12.69 -0.40
CA TYR A 36 9.10 -14.12 -0.73
C TYR A 36 10.08 -14.42 -1.87
N ARG A 37 10.30 -13.44 -2.76
CA ARG A 37 11.22 -13.52 -3.90
C ARG A 37 11.67 -12.11 -4.28
N PRO A 38 12.93 -11.73 -3.99
CA PRO A 38 13.46 -10.42 -4.37
C PRO A 38 13.44 -10.15 -5.87
N ASP A 39 13.41 -11.22 -6.69
CA ASP A 39 13.31 -11.22 -8.15
C ASP A 39 11.85 -11.19 -8.67
N ASN A 40 10.84 -11.09 -7.80
CA ASN A 40 9.44 -10.99 -8.23
C ASN A 40 9.23 -9.71 -9.05
N PRO A 41 8.97 -9.79 -10.37
CA PRO A 41 8.84 -8.62 -11.23
C PRO A 41 7.59 -7.77 -10.91
N HIS A 42 6.70 -8.29 -10.06
CA HIS A 42 5.50 -7.58 -9.62
C HIS A 42 5.62 -6.99 -8.21
N ALA A 43 6.76 -7.13 -7.54
CA ALA A 43 6.96 -6.55 -6.22
C ALA A 43 6.75 -5.02 -6.23
N GLY A 44 6.00 -4.51 -5.26
CA GLY A 44 5.67 -3.08 -5.16
C GLY A 44 4.52 -2.64 -6.07
N ASN A 45 4.01 -3.50 -6.96
CA ASN A 45 2.81 -3.15 -7.73
C ASN A 45 1.61 -3.01 -6.80
N LEU A 46 0.81 -1.98 -7.10
CA LEU A 46 -0.49 -1.75 -6.51
C LEU A 46 -1.55 -2.13 -7.55
N LEU A 47 -2.41 -3.09 -7.23
CA LEU A 47 -3.46 -3.54 -8.13
C LEU A 47 -4.80 -3.11 -7.57
N HIS A 48 -5.64 -2.51 -8.40
CA HIS A 48 -7.04 -2.26 -8.12
C HIS A 48 -7.89 -3.27 -8.87
N ILE A 49 -8.70 -4.01 -8.12
CA ILE A 49 -9.55 -5.07 -8.65
C ILE A 49 -10.99 -4.75 -8.29
N THR A 50 -11.88 -4.72 -9.28
CA THR A 50 -13.32 -4.54 -9.09
C THR A 50 -14.02 -5.83 -9.45
N PHE A 51 -14.75 -6.39 -8.49
CA PHE A 51 -15.45 -7.66 -8.62
C PHE A 51 -16.92 -7.45 -8.98
N GLY A 52 -17.35 -8.03 -10.10
CA GLY A 52 -18.75 -8.26 -10.44
C GLY A 52 -19.26 -9.60 -9.93
N ALA A 53 -20.37 -10.09 -10.50
CA ALA A 53 -20.98 -11.35 -10.07
C ALA A 53 -20.08 -12.58 -10.31
N ASP A 54 -19.48 -12.68 -11.49
CA ASP A 54 -18.66 -13.81 -11.96
C ASP A 54 -17.36 -13.39 -12.66
N ARG A 55 -17.18 -12.08 -12.87
CA ARG A 55 -16.01 -11.48 -13.52
C ARG A 55 -15.39 -10.40 -12.65
N TYR A 56 -14.13 -10.10 -12.91
CA TYR A 56 -13.45 -8.95 -12.32
C TYR A 56 -12.70 -8.15 -13.39
N GLN A 57 -12.49 -6.88 -13.09
CA GLN A 57 -11.57 -6.01 -13.80
C GLN A 57 -10.38 -5.70 -12.90
N LEU A 58 -9.19 -5.69 -13.48
CA LEU A 58 -7.94 -5.41 -12.80
C LEU A 58 -7.22 -4.26 -13.50
N ARG A 59 -6.73 -3.32 -12.71
CA ARG A 59 -5.82 -2.26 -13.16
C ARG A 59 -4.60 -2.22 -12.25
N VAL A 60 -3.43 -2.22 -12.85
CA VAL A 60 -2.17 -1.97 -12.13
C VAL A 60 -2.00 -0.46 -12.00
N LEU A 61 -2.11 0.09 -10.80
CA LEU A 61 -2.23 1.53 -10.56
C LEU A 61 -1.00 2.37 -10.95
N ASN A 62 0.17 1.74 -11.04
CA ASN A 62 1.43 2.36 -11.45
C ASN A 62 1.78 2.12 -12.93
N SER A 63 0.84 1.69 -13.76
CA SER A 63 1.04 1.47 -15.20
C SER A 63 -0.28 1.54 -15.99
N ASP A 64 -0.21 1.42 -17.31
CA ASP A 64 -1.40 1.32 -18.16
C ASP A 64 -1.94 -0.12 -18.28
N VAL A 65 -1.38 -1.07 -17.53
CA VAL A 65 -1.77 -2.47 -17.59
C VAL A 65 -3.15 -2.67 -16.99
N GLN A 66 -4.03 -3.25 -17.80
CA GLN A 66 -5.36 -3.68 -17.42
C GLN A 66 -5.57 -5.14 -17.83
N ALA A 67 -6.40 -5.83 -17.07
CA ALA A 67 -6.80 -7.20 -17.37
C ALA A 67 -8.23 -7.42 -16.90
N GLU A 68 -8.84 -8.47 -17.42
CA GLU A 68 -10.13 -8.96 -16.96
C GLU A 68 -10.10 -10.48 -16.89
N GLY A 69 -10.93 -11.02 -16.02
CA GLY A 69 -11.02 -12.46 -15.84
C GLY A 69 -12.35 -12.90 -15.27
N GLU A 70 -12.57 -14.21 -15.37
CA GLU A 70 -13.62 -14.91 -14.67
C GLU A 70 -13.08 -15.37 -13.33
N TYR A 71 -13.94 -15.42 -12.31
CA TYR A 71 -13.56 -15.93 -11.00
C TYR A 71 -14.66 -16.72 -10.31
N GLN A 72 -14.24 -17.55 -9.35
CA GLN A 72 -15.12 -18.18 -8.38
C GLN A 72 -14.57 -17.94 -6.99
N TYR A 73 -15.42 -17.49 -6.07
CA TYR A 73 -15.05 -17.24 -4.67
C TYR A 73 -15.73 -18.23 -3.73
N ARG A 74 -14.98 -18.65 -2.71
CA ARG A 74 -15.50 -19.40 -1.57
C ARG A 74 -14.88 -18.90 -0.27
N ARG A 75 -15.71 -18.76 0.76
CA ARG A 75 -15.23 -18.58 2.13
C ARG A 75 -14.94 -19.94 2.76
N LEU A 76 -13.67 -20.22 3.03
CA LEU A 76 -13.20 -21.50 3.59
C LEU A 76 -13.36 -21.56 5.11
N ALA A 77 -13.19 -20.42 5.77
CA ALA A 77 -13.43 -20.22 7.20
C ALA A 77 -13.83 -18.76 7.42
N ARG A 78 -14.30 -18.39 8.62
CA ARG A 78 -14.69 -17.00 8.93
C ARG A 78 -13.64 -15.98 8.47
N ASN A 79 -12.37 -16.26 8.73
CA ASN A 79 -11.23 -15.39 8.45
C ASN A 79 -10.43 -15.78 7.19
N VAL A 80 -10.88 -16.77 6.41
CA VAL A 80 -10.16 -17.28 5.24
C VAL A 80 -11.08 -17.34 4.03
N GLY A 81 -10.72 -16.60 2.99
CA GLY A 81 -11.40 -16.58 1.70
C GLY A 81 -10.48 -17.11 0.62
N GLN A 82 -11.06 -17.61 -0.47
CA GLN A 82 -10.28 -18.03 -1.62
C GLN A 82 -11.04 -17.74 -2.89
N TRP A 83 -10.36 -17.12 -3.86
CA TRP A 83 -10.86 -17.07 -5.23
C TRP A 83 -9.89 -17.73 -6.19
N GLU A 84 -10.47 -18.38 -7.20
CA GLU A 84 -9.77 -18.98 -8.33
C GLU A 84 -10.17 -18.22 -9.58
N ALA A 85 -9.21 -17.97 -10.47
CA ALA A 85 -9.42 -17.12 -11.63
C ALA A 85 -8.76 -17.62 -12.90
N ARG A 86 -9.39 -17.23 -14.01
CA ARG A 86 -8.86 -17.31 -15.37
C ARG A 86 -8.84 -15.90 -15.94
N GLU A 87 -7.64 -15.39 -16.19
CA GLU A 87 -7.40 -14.02 -16.64
C GLU A 87 -6.85 -14.00 -18.06
N ALA A 88 -7.34 -13.07 -18.89
CA ALA A 88 -6.65 -12.72 -20.11
C ALA A 88 -5.62 -11.61 -19.80
N TYR A 89 -4.32 -11.96 -19.84
CA TYR A 89 -3.23 -11.04 -19.54
C TYR A 89 -2.21 -11.05 -20.68
N GLN A 90 -1.98 -9.90 -21.31
CA GLN A 90 -1.06 -9.75 -22.46
C GLN A 90 -1.29 -10.77 -23.58
N GLY A 91 -2.56 -11.07 -23.88
CA GLY A 91 -2.93 -12.03 -24.93
C GLY A 91 -2.76 -13.51 -24.57
N GLN A 92 -2.37 -13.83 -23.32
CA GLN A 92 -2.28 -15.20 -22.82
C GLN A 92 -3.19 -15.43 -21.62
N THR A 93 -3.67 -16.66 -21.47
CA THR A 93 -4.46 -17.04 -20.30
C THR A 93 -3.55 -17.28 -19.10
N SER A 94 -3.83 -16.60 -17.99
CA SER A 94 -3.28 -16.91 -16.68
C SER A 94 -4.31 -17.63 -15.83
N VAL A 95 -3.89 -18.68 -15.13
CA VAL A 95 -4.72 -19.46 -14.20
C VAL A 95 -4.08 -19.38 -12.83
N TYR A 96 -4.84 -18.89 -11.85
CA TYR A 96 -4.31 -18.68 -10.51
C TYR A 96 -5.38 -18.76 -9.44
N ARG A 97 -4.90 -18.82 -8.20
CA ARG A 97 -5.69 -18.82 -6.98
C ARG A 97 -5.15 -17.77 -6.03
N VAL A 98 -6.03 -17.08 -5.34
CA VAL A 98 -5.69 -16.13 -4.27
C VAL A 98 -6.39 -16.56 -3.00
N THR A 99 -5.60 -16.81 -1.96
CA THR A 99 -6.10 -17.10 -0.61
C THR A 99 -5.95 -15.86 0.24
N LEU A 100 -7.05 -15.40 0.83
CA LEU A 100 -7.13 -14.23 1.69
C LEU A 100 -7.16 -14.67 3.15
N VAL A 101 -6.36 -14.05 4.00
CA VAL A 101 -6.43 -14.17 5.46
C VAL A 101 -6.64 -12.79 6.05
N CYS A 102 -7.71 -12.58 6.82
CA CYS A 102 -8.02 -11.26 7.36
C CYS A 102 -7.14 -10.89 8.57
N LEU A 103 -6.86 -9.59 8.69
CA LEU A 103 -6.33 -8.92 9.87
C LEU A 103 -7.41 -8.02 10.50
N SER A 104 -8.27 -7.43 9.68
CA SER A 104 -9.53 -6.77 10.04
C SER A 104 -10.61 -7.15 9.02
N ASP A 105 -11.85 -6.71 9.20
CA ASP A 105 -12.94 -7.02 8.25
C ASP A 105 -12.69 -6.44 6.83
N THR A 106 -11.78 -5.48 6.70
CA THR A 106 -11.47 -4.80 5.44
C THR A 106 -10.02 -4.94 5.02
N THR A 107 -9.14 -5.56 5.82
CA THR A 107 -7.71 -5.65 5.50
C THR A 107 -7.15 -7.01 5.85
N GLY A 108 -6.10 -7.42 5.15
CA GLY A 108 -5.43 -8.68 5.46
C GLY A 108 -4.21 -8.95 4.62
N THR A 109 -3.80 -10.21 4.59
CA THR A 109 -2.74 -10.72 3.73
C THR A 109 -3.31 -11.68 2.69
N PHE A 110 -2.63 -11.82 1.57
CA PHE A 110 -2.98 -12.81 0.58
C PHE A 110 -1.78 -13.67 0.17
N VAL A 111 -2.09 -14.89 -0.28
CA VAL A 111 -1.18 -15.75 -1.03
C VAL A 111 -1.76 -15.91 -2.43
N TYR A 112 -1.00 -15.49 -3.43
CA TYR A 112 -1.28 -15.68 -4.84
C TYR A 112 -0.48 -16.88 -5.34
N SER A 113 -1.13 -17.85 -5.98
CA SER A 113 -0.52 -19.04 -6.55
C SER A 113 -0.98 -19.21 -8.00
N GLN A 114 -0.06 -19.05 -8.93
CA GLN A 114 -0.29 -19.18 -10.37
C GLN A 114 0.23 -20.54 -10.86
N SER A 115 -0.61 -21.27 -11.59
CA SER A 115 -0.23 -22.52 -12.26
C SER A 115 0.04 -22.35 -13.75
N GLN A 116 -0.36 -21.22 -14.33
CA GLN A 116 -0.14 -20.85 -15.72
C GLN A 116 -0.18 -19.33 -15.84
N GLY A 117 0.69 -18.71 -16.64
CA GLY A 117 0.58 -17.29 -16.97
C GLY A 117 1.60 -16.78 -17.96
N ALA A 118 1.44 -15.52 -18.36
CA ALA A 118 2.15 -14.94 -19.49
C ALA A 118 3.62 -14.55 -19.21
N VAL A 119 3.92 -14.28 -17.95
CA VAL A 119 5.22 -13.74 -17.52
C VAL A 119 5.98 -14.83 -16.77
N ALA A 120 7.22 -15.10 -17.18
CA ALA A 120 8.09 -16.05 -16.50
C ALA A 120 8.41 -15.60 -15.05
N PRO A 121 8.50 -16.54 -14.08
CA PRO A 121 8.14 -17.95 -14.23
C PRO A 121 6.61 -18.13 -14.33
N GLN A 122 6.18 -19.02 -15.24
CA GLN A 122 4.75 -19.26 -15.52
C GLN A 122 4.00 -19.94 -14.36
N VAL A 123 4.76 -20.59 -13.47
CA VAL A 123 4.29 -21.10 -12.18
C VAL A 123 4.97 -20.27 -11.10
N ARG A 124 4.20 -19.63 -10.23
CA ARG A 124 4.75 -18.76 -9.20
C ARG A 124 3.84 -18.60 -8.01
N GLN A 125 4.44 -18.21 -6.90
CA GLN A 125 3.71 -17.84 -5.70
C GLN A 125 4.22 -16.49 -5.19
N ASN A 126 3.29 -15.60 -4.89
CA ASN A 126 3.55 -14.29 -4.31
C ASN A 126 2.70 -14.10 -3.06
N THR A 127 3.14 -13.23 -2.16
CA THR A 127 2.33 -12.76 -1.04
C THR A 127 2.10 -11.27 -1.14
N GLY A 128 1.15 -10.76 -0.36
CA GLY A 128 0.91 -9.34 -0.29
C GLY A 128 -0.11 -8.98 0.77
N ARG A 129 -0.49 -7.70 0.77
CA ARG A 129 -1.53 -7.15 1.62
C ARG A 129 -2.71 -6.71 0.77
N TYR A 130 -3.92 -6.89 1.28
CA TYR A 130 -5.12 -6.41 0.63
C TYR A 130 -5.89 -5.43 1.51
N THR A 131 -6.62 -4.54 0.85
CA THR A 131 -7.75 -3.79 1.43
C THR A 131 -8.99 -4.04 0.59
N LEU A 132 -10.12 -4.35 1.23
CA LEU A 132 -11.42 -4.59 0.61
C LEU A 132 -12.41 -3.50 1.02
N ARG A 133 -13.17 -2.99 0.05
CA ARG A 133 -14.25 -2.01 0.25
C ARG A 133 -15.42 -2.30 -0.69
N PRO A 134 -16.68 -2.05 -0.29
CA PRO A 134 -17.80 -2.00 -1.22
C PRO A 134 -17.54 -1.07 -2.40
N THR A 135 -17.97 -1.47 -3.59
CA THR A 135 -17.92 -0.64 -4.79
C THR A 135 -18.84 0.57 -4.60
N GLY A 136 -18.34 1.77 -4.92
CA GLY A 136 -19.08 3.02 -4.73
C GLY A 136 -18.96 3.65 -3.34
N GLU A 137 -18.31 2.98 -2.38
CA GLU A 137 -17.93 3.62 -1.12
C GLU A 137 -16.80 4.63 -1.40
N ALA A 138 -17.06 5.91 -1.13
CA ALA A 138 -16.04 6.95 -1.22
C ALA A 138 -14.87 6.59 -0.28
N PRO A 139 -13.61 6.88 -0.67
CA PRO A 139 -12.48 6.72 0.23
C PRO A 139 -12.82 7.42 1.54
N HIS A 140 -12.82 6.69 2.65
CA HIS A 140 -12.95 7.33 3.95
C HIS A 140 -11.77 8.30 4.07
N SER A 141 -12.06 9.60 3.97
CA SER A 141 -11.17 10.61 4.54
C SER A 141 -10.85 10.14 5.96
N PRO A 142 -9.58 10.13 6.38
CA PRO A 142 -9.26 9.83 7.76
C PRO A 142 -10.14 10.73 8.62
N SER A 143 -11.03 10.14 9.42
CA SER A 143 -11.90 10.88 10.32
C SER A 143 -11.03 11.86 11.08
N ALA A 144 -11.30 13.15 10.90
CA ALA A 144 -10.78 14.21 11.74
C ALA A 144 -11.43 14.06 13.12
N ASP A 145 -11.04 13.02 13.84
CA ASP A 145 -11.40 12.77 15.24
C ASP A 145 -10.10 12.76 16.06
N VAL A 146 -9.23 13.75 15.78
CA VAL A 146 -8.41 14.31 16.86
C VAL A 146 -9.35 15.23 17.62
N ARG A 147 -9.99 14.66 18.64
CA ARG A 147 -10.70 15.43 19.66
C ARG A 147 -9.69 16.42 20.24
N ALA A 148 -9.77 17.68 19.80
CA ALA A 148 -9.00 18.77 20.38
C ALA A 148 -9.34 18.82 21.87
N THR A 149 -8.35 18.57 22.71
CA THR A 149 -8.44 18.80 24.14
C THR A 149 -8.77 20.28 24.35
N PRO A 150 -9.89 20.66 24.99
CA PRO A 150 -10.14 22.04 25.37
C PRO A 150 -9.15 22.38 26.49
N GLY A 151 -8.20 23.29 26.25
CA GLY A 151 -7.32 23.75 27.33
C GLY A 151 -5.96 24.35 26.97
N ALA A 152 -5.60 24.56 25.70
CA ALA A 152 -4.39 25.32 25.37
C ALA A 152 -4.72 26.80 25.15
N PRO A 153 -4.09 27.75 25.88
CA PRO A 153 -4.36 29.17 25.69
C PRO A 153 -3.88 29.64 24.32
N MET A 154 -4.78 30.37 23.65
CA MET A 154 -4.59 31.02 22.37
C MET A 154 -3.56 32.15 22.50
N MET A 155 -2.41 32.02 21.85
CA MET A 155 -1.47 33.13 21.67
C MET A 155 -2.03 34.12 20.64
N PRO A 156 -1.87 35.44 20.84
CA PRO A 156 -2.47 36.44 19.96
C PRO A 156 -1.80 36.45 18.58
N ARG A 157 -2.63 36.61 17.54
CA ARG A 157 -2.19 36.97 16.18
C ARG A 157 -1.55 38.35 16.24
N GLY A 158 -0.25 38.43 15.95
CA GLY A 158 0.45 39.69 15.71
C GLY A 158 0.21 40.17 14.28
N ASP A 159 -0.42 41.33 14.17
CA ASP A 159 -0.11 42.49 13.31
C ASP A 159 0.48 42.18 11.92
N GLY A 160 -0.20 42.45 10.81
CA GLY A 160 -0.62 43.80 10.43
C GLY A 160 0.47 44.43 9.56
N CYS A 161 0.33 44.35 8.24
CA CYS A 161 1.10 45.16 7.29
C CYS A 161 0.08 45.80 6.34
N GLU A 162 -0.23 47.08 6.55
CA GLU A 162 -1.09 47.87 5.66
C GLU A 162 -0.43 49.22 5.31
N GLY A 163 -0.55 49.56 4.00
CA GLY A 163 -0.25 50.86 3.39
C GLY A 163 1.14 50.98 2.74
N SER A 164 1.37 51.64 1.60
CA SER A 164 0.55 52.16 0.49
C SER A 164 1.54 52.58 -0.62
N ALA A 165 1.02 52.88 -1.81
CA ALA A 165 1.71 53.08 -3.09
C ALA A 165 2.91 54.07 -3.13
N GLY A 166 3.93 53.75 -3.95
CA GLY A 166 4.95 54.71 -4.43
C GLY A 166 6.33 54.10 -4.76
N THR A 167 6.62 53.97 -6.06
CA THR A 167 7.96 54.01 -6.73
C THR A 167 9.19 53.31 -6.10
N HIS A 168 9.70 52.29 -6.80
CA HIS A 168 11.08 51.77 -6.80
C HIS A 168 11.85 51.71 -5.46
N ALA A 169 11.62 50.64 -4.69
CA ALA A 169 12.66 49.93 -3.92
C ALA A 169 12.03 48.71 -3.20
N SER A 170 12.69 47.56 -3.22
CA SER A 170 12.28 46.38 -2.44
C SER A 170 12.23 46.68 -0.94
N PRO A 171 11.16 46.31 -0.20
CA PRO A 171 11.13 46.49 1.24
C PRO A 171 12.08 45.47 1.89
N THR A 172 13.08 45.99 2.61
CA THR A 172 13.93 45.20 3.51
C THR A 172 13.18 44.99 4.83
N CYS A 173 12.74 43.77 5.10
CA CYS A 173 12.33 43.38 6.46
C CYS A 173 13.58 43.39 7.35
N ARG A 174 13.67 44.36 8.28
CA ARG A 174 14.65 44.35 9.37
C ARG A 174 14.18 43.35 10.44
N LEU A 175 14.99 42.33 10.70
CA LEU A 175 14.84 41.47 11.87
C LEU A 175 15.36 42.24 13.10
N SER A 176 14.48 42.58 14.04
CA SER A 176 14.90 43.09 15.35
C SER A 176 15.50 41.95 16.16
N THR A 177 16.79 42.04 16.47
CA THR A 177 17.53 41.13 17.35
C THR A 177 17.17 41.38 18.82
N LEU A 178 16.84 40.30 19.54
CA LEU A 178 16.88 40.24 21.01
C LEU A 178 18.32 39.85 21.46
N PRO A 179 18.79 40.33 22.62
CA PRO A 179 20.16 40.12 23.05
C PRO A 179 20.35 38.73 23.67
N GLY A 180 21.51 38.12 23.41
CA GLY A 180 22.04 37.03 24.22
C GLY A 180 21.81 35.62 23.68
N THR A 181 22.59 35.23 22.67
CA THR A 181 23.34 33.95 22.63
C THR A 181 24.12 33.93 21.32
N GLY A 182 25.45 34.00 21.42
CA GLY A 182 26.34 33.99 20.26
C GLY A 182 26.39 32.61 19.63
N VAL A 183 25.94 32.50 18.38
CA VAL A 183 26.39 31.48 17.44
C VAL A 183 26.59 32.17 16.10
N ALA A 184 27.86 32.30 15.69
CA ALA A 184 28.21 32.81 14.37
C ALA A 184 27.83 31.77 13.32
N VAL A 185 26.89 32.10 12.44
CA VAL A 185 26.60 31.31 11.23
C VAL A 185 27.34 31.95 10.07
N THR A 186 28.46 31.34 9.66
CA THR A 186 29.12 31.67 8.40
C THR A 186 28.26 31.17 7.24
N ARG A 187 28.02 32.04 6.25
CA ARG A 187 27.41 31.67 4.97
C ARG A 187 28.34 30.68 4.26
N SER A 188 27.94 29.41 4.22
CA SER A 188 28.52 28.42 3.31
C SER A 188 27.83 28.55 1.95
N THR A 189 28.62 28.86 0.92
CA THR A 189 28.21 28.79 -0.47
C THR A 189 27.87 27.34 -0.82
N ALA A 190 26.67 27.11 -1.36
CA ALA A 190 26.22 25.79 -1.81
C ALA A 190 27.18 25.22 -2.87
N PRO A 191 27.61 23.95 -2.77
CA PRO A 191 28.31 23.29 -3.85
C PRO A 191 27.34 22.91 -4.98
N GLU A 192 27.80 23.14 -6.20
CA GLU A 192 27.16 22.78 -7.46
C GLU A 192 27.00 21.25 -7.54
N ILE A 193 25.75 20.77 -7.64
CA ILE A 193 25.44 19.34 -7.76
C ILE A 193 25.75 18.91 -9.19
N ALA A 194 26.84 18.15 -9.35
CA ALA A 194 27.13 17.44 -10.59
C ALA A 194 26.05 16.38 -10.85
N THR A 195 25.40 16.46 -12.02
CA THR A 195 24.46 15.44 -12.49
C THR A 195 25.23 14.18 -12.91
N ASP A 196 24.89 13.03 -12.32
CA ASP A 196 25.40 11.72 -12.73
C ASP A 196 25.06 11.41 -14.20
N PRO A 197 25.96 10.72 -14.93
CA PRO A 197 25.67 10.26 -16.28
C PRO A 197 24.62 9.13 -16.28
N PRO A 198 23.81 9.01 -17.35
CA PRO A 198 22.76 8.00 -17.43
C PRO A 198 23.34 6.57 -17.37
N ILE A 199 22.76 5.76 -16.49
CA ILE A 199 23.09 4.33 -16.33
C ILE A 199 22.69 3.60 -17.61
N LYS A 200 23.68 3.04 -18.31
CA LYS A 200 23.44 2.14 -19.45
C LYS A 200 22.72 0.86 -18.99
N PRO A 201 21.63 0.42 -19.66
CA PRO A 201 21.01 -0.85 -19.35
C PRO A 201 22.00 -1.99 -19.63
N ARG A 202 22.16 -2.88 -18.64
CA ARG A 202 22.93 -4.13 -18.80
C ARG A 202 22.11 -5.11 -19.65
N PRO A 203 22.71 -5.82 -20.62
CA PRO A 203 22.01 -6.85 -21.38
C PRO A 203 21.61 -8.00 -20.44
N PRO A 204 20.49 -8.70 -20.72
CA PRO A 204 20.05 -9.82 -19.91
C PRO A 204 21.07 -10.96 -20.06
N HIS A 205 21.69 -11.34 -18.95
CA HIS A 205 22.43 -12.59 -18.88
C HIS A 205 21.44 -13.75 -18.77
N ASP A 206 21.56 -14.71 -19.68
CA ASP A 206 21.00 -16.03 -19.58
C ASP A 206 21.32 -16.65 -18.22
N LEU A 207 20.28 -17.00 -17.46
CA LEU A 207 20.39 -17.89 -16.31
C LEU A 207 19.45 -19.07 -16.53
N LEU A 208 20.02 -20.07 -17.21
CA LEU A 208 19.78 -21.48 -16.96
C LEU A 208 19.85 -21.74 -15.45
N PHE A 209 18.87 -22.45 -14.88
CA PHE A 209 18.89 -23.41 -13.76
C PHE A 209 17.43 -23.56 -13.26
N ALA A 210 16.76 -24.68 -13.58
CA ALA A 210 16.50 -25.81 -12.68
C ALA A 210 15.76 -25.38 -11.39
N TRP A 211 14.58 -25.88 -11.03
CA TRP A 211 14.19 -27.28 -10.84
C TRP A 211 12.67 -27.46 -10.81
N ARG A 212 12.27 -28.69 -11.18
CA ARG A 212 11.08 -29.49 -10.83
C ARG A 212 9.92 -28.86 -10.07
#